data_AF-A0A7X0FWC7-F1
#
_entry.id   AF-A0A7X0FWC7-F1
#
_cell.length_a   1.000
_cell.length_b   1.000
_cell.length_c   1.000
_cell.angle_alpha   90.00
_cell.angle_beta   90.00
_cell.angle_gamma   90.00
#
_symmetry.space_group_name_H-M   'P 1'
#
loop_
_entity.id
_entity.type
_entity.pdbx_description
1 polymer ?
#
loop_
_entity_poly.entity_id
_entity_poly.type
_entity_poly.pdbx_seq_one_letter_code
_entity_poly.pdbx_strand_id
1 'polypeptide(L)'
;MRAVVINCTLKRSPETSNTGALAAVVEEALRERGVVVTGNEDGAHHVINNLSGALNEFGYTIPGQAWTYWNRGTGPGPSYLETEEGRDWSHSTGRAMASNLVAVASALAENPVPAPPS
;
A
#
# COMPACT_ATOMS: atom_id res chain seq x y z
N MET A 1 5.92 13.21 7.48
CA MET A 1 4.97 12.41 6.66
C MET A 1 4.35 11.36 7.56
N ARG A 2 3.04 11.16 7.49
CA ARG A 2 2.31 10.15 8.29
C ARG A 2 1.56 9.28 7.33
N ALA A 3 1.50 7.99 7.62
CA ALA A 3 0.95 7.05 6.68
C ALA A 3 0.36 5.86 7.47
N VAL A 4 -0.73 5.25 6.97
CA VAL A 4 -1.60 4.30 7.73
C VAL A 4 -1.67 2.89 7.12
N VAL A 5 -1.01 1.89 7.74
CA VAL A 5 -1.08 0.49 7.26
C VAL A 5 -2.42 -0.11 7.68
N ILE A 6 -3.20 -0.56 6.70
CA ILE A 6 -4.42 -1.35 6.95
C ILE A 6 -4.17 -2.79 6.51
N ASN A 7 -4.02 -3.68 7.48
CA ASN A 7 -3.79 -5.10 7.28
C ASN A 7 -5.13 -5.84 7.27
N CYS A 8 -5.67 -6.13 6.08
CA CYS A 8 -6.93 -6.86 5.89
C CYS A 8 -6.73 -8.38 5.79
N THR A 9 -5.93 -8.97 6.68
CA THR A 9 -5.69 -10.42 6.64
C THR A 9 -6.93 -11.21 7.08
N LEU A 10 -7.20 -12.31 6.38
CA LEU A 10 -8.17 -13.32 6.83
C LEU A 10 -7.55 -14.36 7.78
N LYS A 11 -6.22 -14.37 7.94
CA LYS A 11 -5.52 -15.27 8.86
C LYS A 11 -5.86 -14.89 10.31
N ARG A 12 -6.20 -15.89 11.14
CA ARG A 12 -6.50 -15.64 12.56
C ARG A 12 -5.20 -15.41 13.33
N SER A 13 -5.24 -14.51 14.30
CA SER A 13 -4.14 -14.38 15.27
C SER A 13 -3.91 -15.73 15.98
N PRO A 14 -2.66 -16.20 16.16
CA PRO A 14 -1.39 -15.48 16.01
C PRO A 14 -0.66 -15.68 14.65
N GLU A 15 -1.33 -16.17 13.61
CA GLU A 15 -0.69 -16.48 12.33
C GLU A 15 -0.13 -15.23 11.63
N THR A 16 1.05 -15.36 11.01
CA THR A 16 1.67 -14.25 10.30
C THR A 16 0.87 -13.90 9.03
N SER A 17 0.37 -12.66 8.99
CA SER A 17 -0.32 -12.07 7.84
C SER A 17 0.61 -11.95 6.62
N ASN A 18 0.09 -12.31 5.44
CA ASN A 18 0.76 -12.05 4.17
C ASN A 18 0.98 -10.55 3.96
N THR A 19 -0.05 -9.75 4.25
CA THR A 19 0.01 -8.29 4.21
C THR A 19 1.00 -7.75 5.22
N GLY A 20 1.06 -8.32 6.43
CA GLY A 20 2.05 -7.93 7.44
C GLY A 20 3.49 -8.21 7.00
N ALA A 21 3.74 -9.37 6.39
CA ALA A 21 5.05 -9.73 5.87
C ALA A 21 5.48 -8.83 4.71
N LEU A 22 4.58 -8.54 3.77
CA LEU A 22 4.85 -7.61 2.67
C LEU A 22 5.03 -6.18 3.20
N ALA A 23 4.19 -5.73 4.14
CA ALA A 23 4.30 -4.42 4.75
C ALA A 23 5.66 -4.23 5.43
N ALA A 24 6.22 -5.26 6.09
CA ALA A 24 7.55 -5.18 6.69
C ALA A 24 8.66 -4.91 5.65
N VAL A 25 8.61 -5.57 4.49
CA VAL A 25 9.59 -5.36 3.39
C VAL A 25 9.52 -3.91 2.89
N VAL A 26 8.32 -3.38 2.72
CA VAL A 26 8.18 -2.03 2.18
C VAL A 26 8.34 -0.96 3.27
N GLU A 27 7.98 -1.24 4.53
CA GLU A 27 8.34 -0.41 5.70
C GLU A 27 9.85 -0.27 5.82
N GLU A 28 10.63 -1.34 5.62
CA GLU A 28 12.09 -1.26 5.65
C GLU A 28 12.61 -0.27 4.60
N ALA A 29 12.06 -0.31 3.38
CA ALA A 29 12.40 0.63 2.30
C ALA A 29 11.89 2.07 2.54
N LEU A 30 10.90 2.25 3.42
CA LEU A 30 10.18 3.50 3.63
C LEU A 30 10.34 4.11 5.02
N ARG A 31 11.05 3.42 5.92
CA ARG A 31 11.15 3.73 7.36
C ARG A 31 11.68 5.14 7.63
N GLU A 32 12.55 5.63 6.75
CA GLU A 32 13.13 6.96 6.84
C GLU A 32 12.25 8.06 6.19
N ARG A 33 11.20 7.66 5.45
CA ARG A 33 10.42 8.56 4.59
C ARG A 33 8.95 8.70 5.03
N GLY A 34 8.51 7.94 6.02
CA GLY A 34 7.18 8.07 6.64
C GLY A 34 6.03 7.74 5.68
N VAL A 35 6.25 6.74 4.83
CA VAL A 35 5.33 6.27 3.78
C VAL A 35 4.66 4.97 4.22
N VAL A 36 3.41 4.74 3.79
CA VAL A 36 2.65 3.52 4.07
C VAL A 36 2.25 2.80 2.82
N VAL A 37 2.05 1.51 3.00
CA VAL A 37 1.91 0.51 1.97
C VAL A 37 0.70 -0.35 2.28
N THR A 38 -0.10 -0.61 1.25
CA THR A 38 -1.28 -1.47 1.31
C THR A 38 -1.01 -2.78 0.56
N GLY A 39 -1.80 -3.84 0.82
CA GLY A 39 -1.70 -5.15 0.19
C GLY A 39 -3.08 -5.81 -0.02
N ASN A 40 -3.16 -6.76 -0.95
CA ASN A 40 -4.37 -7.42 -1.48
C ASN A 40 -4.55 -8.84 -0.97
N GLU A 41 -5.81 -9.23 -0.85
CA GLU A 41 -6.32 -10.58 -1.09
C GLU A 41 -7.69 -10.42 -1.80
N ASP A 42 -8.09 -11.40 -2.63
CA ASP A 42 -9.12 -11.33 -3.70
C ASP A 42 -10.08 -10.11 -3.67
N GLY A 43 -9.99 -9.25 -4.69
CA GLY A 43 -10.70 -7.97 -4.72
C GLY A 43 -9.84 -6.72 -4.48
N ALA A 44 -8.51 -6.79 -4.64
CA ALA A 44 -7.53 -5.67 -4.51
C ALA A 44 -8.09 -4.34 -4.96
N HIS A 45 -8.50 -4.32 -6.22
CA HIS A 45 -8.88 -3.08 -6.89
C HIS A 45 -10.16 -2.53 -6.26
N HIS A 46 -11.07 -3.39 -5.80
CA HIS A 46 -12.26 -2.96 -5.09
C HIS A 46 -11.89 -2.32 -3.74
N VAL A 47 -11.02 -2.94 -2.94
CA VAL A 47 -10.56 -2.39 -1.65
C VAL A 47 -9.75 -1.10 -1.85
N ILE A 48 -8.81 -1.10 -2.79
CA ILE A 48 -7.98 0.06 -3.17
C ILE A 48 -8.87 1.22 -3.58
N ASN A 49 -9.88 0.99 -4.43
CA ASN A 49 -10.76 2.05 -4.89
C ASN A 49 -11.63 2.62 -3.76
N ASN A 50 -12.20 1.77 -2.89
CA ASN A 50 -12.99 2.24 -1.75
C ASN A 50 -12.14 3.05 -0.76
N LEU A 51 -10.96 2.54 -0.39
CA LEU A 51 -10.06 3.24 0.53
C LEU A 51 -9.54 4.55 -0.07
N SER A 52 -9.16 4.54 -1.35
CA SER A 52 -8.68 5.76 -2.02
C SER A 52 -9.78 6.81 -2.11
N GLY A 53 -11.02 6.39 -2.40
CA GLY A 53 -12.19 7.28 -2.36
C GLY A 53 -12.40 7.89 -0.98
N ALA A 54 -12.45 7.06 0.07
CA ALA A 54 -12.63 7.53 1.44
C ALA A 54 -11.50 8.47 1.89
N LEU A 55 -10.24 8.13 1.62
CA LEU A 55 -9.09 8.98 1.98
C LEU A 55 -9.10 10.31 1.22
N ASN A 56 -9.51 10.31 -0.05
CA ASN A 56 -9.65 11.53 -0.82
C ASN A 56 -10.72 12.47 -0.22
N GLU A 57 -11.84 11.93 0.29
CA GLU A 57 -12.86 12.73 1.01
C GLU A 57 -12.30 13.39 2.29
N PHE A 58 -11.33 12.77 2.95
CA PHE A 58 -10.63 13.36 4.10
C PHE A 58 -9.47 14.29 3.73
N GLY A 59 -9.27 14.58 2.44
CA GLY A 59 -8.26 15.53 1.96
C GLY A 59 -6.86 14.94 1.77
N TYR A 60 -6.71 13.61 1.74
CA TYR A 60 -5.44 12.99 1.38
C TYR A 60 -5.17 13.14 -0.12
N THR A 61 -3.93 13.46 -0.49
CA THR A 61 -3.47 13.39 -1.88
C THR A 61 -2.88 12.01 -2.17
N ILE A 62 -3.39 11.35 -3.20
CA ILE A 62 -3.01 9.97 -3.57
C ILE A 62 -2.41 9.98 -4.98
N PRO A 63 -1.10 9.72 -5.16
CA PRO A 63 -0.51 9.65 -6.49
C PRO A 63 -1.00 8.44 -7.30
N GLY A 64 -0.78 8.48 -8.62
CA GLY A 64 -0.92 7.29 -9.45
C GLY A 64 -0.04 6.14 -8.95
N GLN A 65 -0.53 4.91 -9.04
CA GLN A 65 0.16 3.72 -8.52
C GLN A 65 0.55 3.84 -7.03
N ALA A 66 -0.32 4.39 -6.17
CA ALA A 66 -0.12 4.46 -4.72
C ALA A 66 -0.45 3.15 -3.97
N TRP A 67 -0.30 2.01 -4.63
CA TRP A 67 -0.65 0.69 -4.10
C TRP A 67 0.29 -0.37 -4.65
N THR A 68 0.44 -1.45 -3.90
CA THR A 68 1.04 -2.70 -4.35
C THR A 68 0.25 -3.84 -3.74
N TYR A 69 0.45 -5.05 -4.24
CA TYR A 69 -0.07 -6.22 -3.58
C TYR A 69 0.51 -7.53 -4.06
N TRP A 70 0.16 -8.62 -3.37
CA TRP A 70 0.40 -9.98 -3.83
C TRP A 70 -0.90 -10.80 -3.75
N ASN A 71 -1.29 -11.50 -4.82
CA ASN A 71 -2.42 -12.42 -4.83
C ASN A 71 -2.16 -13.62 -5.74
N ARG A 72 -2.87 -14.73 -5.49
CA ARG A 72 -2.75 -15.97 -6.27
C ARG A 72 -4.07 -16.49 -6.83
N GLY A 73 -5.07 -15.62 -6.90
CA GLY A 73 -6.44 -15.97 -7.27
C GLY A 73 -7.25 -16.53 -6.10
N THR A 74 -8.48 -16.93 -6.39
CA THR A 74 -9.44 -17.39 -5.39
C THR A 74 -9.20 -18.86 -5.02
N GLY A 75 -9.20 -19.19 -3.72
CA GLY A 75 -9.12 -20.57 -3.23
C GLY A 75 -7.84 -20.90 -2.45
N PRO A 76 -7.70 -22.15 -1.96
CA PRO A 76 -6.53 -22.57 -1.18
C PRO A 76 -5.28 -22.58 -2.05
N GLY A 77 -4.18 -22.03 -1.52
CA GLY A 77 -2.90 -21.95 -2.19
C GLY A 77 -1.80 -21.53 -1.23
N PRO A 78 -0.52 -21.60 -1.66
CA PRO A 78 0.60 -21.16 -0.84
C PRO A 78 0.44 -19.68 -0.51
N SER A 79 0.84 -19.29 0.69
CA SER A 79 0.81 -17.91 1.17
C SER A 79 2.07 -17.15 0.75
N TYR A 80 2.07 -15.82 0.90
CA TYR A 80 3.21 -14.98 0.51
C TYR A 80 4.52 -15.49 1.12
N LEU A 81 4.50 -15.99 2.36
CA LEU A 81 5.67 -16.50 3.09
C LEU A 81 6.15 -17.89 2.61
N GLU A 82 5.29 -18.64 1.93
CA GLU A 82 5.54 -20.04 1.55
C GLU A 82 5.99 -20.18 0.10
N THR A 83 5.90 -19.11 -0.70
CA THR A 83 6.34 -19.11 -2.09
C THR A 83 6.95 -17.79 -2.52
N GLU A 84 7.94 -17.86 -3.42
CA GLU A 84 8.53 -16.70 -4.10
C GLU A 84 7.71 -16.27 -5.33
N GLU A 85 6.81 -17.13 -5.80
CA GLU A 85 6.13 -16.91 -7.06
C GLU A 85 5.15 -15.72 -6.98
N GLY A 86 5.24 -14.83 -7.95
CA GLY A 86 4.47 -13.59 -8.01
C GLY A 86 5.04 -12.43 -7.18
N ARG A 87 6.10 -12.65 -6.39
CA ARG A 87 6.73 -11.59 -5.59
C ARG A 87 7.40 -10.52 -6.42
N ASP A 88 8.00 -10.87 -7.56
CA ASP A 88 8.67 -9.91 -8.44
C ASP A 88 7.75 -8.76 -8.88
N TRP A 89 6.50 -9.08 -9.19
CA TRP A 89 5.49 -8.09 -9.55
C TRP A 89 5.12 -7.21 -8.37
N SER A 90 4.89 -7.80 -7.19
CA SER A 90 4.61 -7.06 -5.94
C SER A 90 5.78 -6.15 -5.58
N HIS A 91 7.02 -6.62 -5.70
CA HIS A 91 8.20 -5.82 -5.40
C HIS A 91 8.38 -4.70 -6.42
N SER A 92 8.12 -4.96 -7.71
CA SER A 92 8.18 -3.95 -8.76
C SER A 92 7.17 -2.84 -8.56
N THR A 93 5.90 -3.19 -8.34
CA THR A 93 4.84 -2.21 -8.05
C THR A 93 5.06 -1.52 -6.70
N GLY A 94 5.59 -2.22 -5.71
CA GLY A 94 5.98 -1.65 -4.42
C GLY A 94 7.06 -0.57 -4.55
N ARG A 95 8.08 -0.80 -5.39
CA ARG A 95 9.11 0.22 -5.70
C ARG A 95 8.52 1.42 -6.44
N ALA A 96 7.65 1.20 -7.43
CA ALA A 96 6.99 2.27 -8.17
C ALA A 96 6.11 3.12 -7.24
N MET A 97 5.30 2.47 -6.40
CA MET A 97 4.48 3.10 -5.38
C MET A 97 5.32 3.94 -4.41
N ALA A 98 6.41 3.38 -3.86
CA ALA A 98 7.31 4.10 -2.98
C ALA A 98 7.89 5.35 -3.64
N SER A 99 8.34 5.23 -4.90
CA SER A 99 8.86 6.36 -5.69
C SER A 99 7.82 7.46 -5.86
N ASN A 100 6.59 7.11 -6.25
CA ASN A 100 5.52 8.08 -6.49
C ASN A 100 5.06 8.78 -5.21
N LEU A 101 4.95 8.03 -4.11
CA LEU A 101 4.59 8.59 -2.80
C LEU A 101 5.63 9.60 -2.32
N VAL A 102 6.92 9.26 -2.41
CA VAL A 102 8.01 10.16 -2.04
C VAL A 102 8.02 11.42 -2.93
N ALA A 103 7.87 11.26 -4.24
CA ALA A 103 7.87 12.38 -5.17
C ALA A 103 6.73 13.37 -4.89
N VAL A 104 5.49 12.88 -4.75
CA VAL A 104 4.33 13.74 -4.48
C VAL A 104 4.39 14.36 -3.10
N ALA A 105 4.80 13.61 -2.07
CA ALA A 105 4.91 14.16 -0.74
C ALA A 105 6.01 15.24 -0.65
N SER A 106 7.13 15.08 -1.38
CA SER A 106 8.16 16.11 -1.48
C SER A 106 7.63 17.36 -2.19
N ALA A 107 6.94 17.19 -3.32
CA ALA A 107 6.33 18.30 -4.06
C ALA A 107 5.29 19.06 -3.22
N LEU A 108 4.48 18.37 -2.42
CA LEU A 108 3.50 18.97 -1.52
C LEU A 108 4.14 19.67 -0.31
N ALA A 109 5.30 19.18 0.15
CA ALA A 109 6.05 19.85 1.20
C ALA A 109 6.64 21.18 0.72
N GLU A 110 7.07 21.23 -0.56
CA GLU A 110 7.58 22.45 -1.20
C GLU A 110 6.44 23.41 -1.58
N ASN A 111 5.36 22.88 -2.15
CA ASN A 111 4.21 23.65 -2.63
C ASN A 111 2.90 23.01 -2.13
N PRO A 112 2.45 23.34 -0.91
CA PRO A 112 1.22 22.79 -0.34
C PRO A 112 -0.01 23.16 -1.16
N VAL A 113 -1.03 22.28 -1.16
CA VAL A 113 -2.35 22.60 -1.72
C VAL A 113 -2.91 23.82 -0.98
N PRO A 114 -3.26 24.91 -1.68
CA PRO A 114 -3.80 26.10 -1.03
C PRO A 114 -5.18 25.80 -0.41
N ALA A 115 -5.57 26.59 0.59
CA ALA A 115 -6.92 26.51 1.12
C ALA A 115 -7.95 26.71 -0.01
N PRO A 116 -9.09 25.99 0.01
CA PRO A 116 -10.15 26.19 -0.97
C PRO A 116 -10.63 27.65 -0.96
N PRO A 117 -11.03 28.20 -2.12
CA PRO A 117 -11.63 29.53 -2.18
C PRO A 117 -12.89 29.58 -1.32
N SER A 118 -13.08 30.70 -0.61
CA SER A 118 -14.25 31.00 0.22
C SER A 118 -15.50 31.30 -0.61
#